data_AF-A0A970ZWL4-F1
#
_entry.id   AF-A0A970ZWL4-F1
#
_cell.length_a   1.000
_cell.length_b   1.000
_cell.length_c   1.000
_cell.angle_alpha   90.00
_cell.angle_beta   90.00
_cell.angle_gamma   90.00
#
_symmetry.space_group_name_H-M   'P 1'
#
loop_
_entity.id
_entity.type
_entity.pdbx_description
1 polymer ?
#
loop_
_entity_poly.entity_id
_entity_poly.type
_entity_poly.pdbx_seq_one_letter_code
_entity_poly.pdbx_strand_id
1 'polypeptide(L)'
;MNEHLGKMLLKKGDSHFTQEATGKRRPIEIKSFELHGPTASLVSEADRLNGIEQTVFFSAKGSAYREYDRINGWGEWRPGKPVLFSGFKMQLVNGAWQVAFSPLRHFRIDQSPES
;
A
#
# COMPACT_ATOMS: atom_id res chain seq x y z
N MET A 1 -0.11 -3.54 11.59
CA MET A 1 0.27 -2.68 10.45
C MET A 1 1.52 -3.17 9.74
N ASN A 2 2.66 -3.33 10.44
CA ASN A 2 3.91 -3.81 9.84
C ASN A 2 3.78 -5.16 9.12
N GLU A 3 3.01 -6.10 9.67
CA GLU A 3 2.74 -7.39 9.00
C GLU A 3 1.97 -7.24 7.68
N HIS A 4 1.14 -6.20 7.55
CA HIS A 4 0.33 -5.97 6.35
C HIS A 4 1.17 -5.32 5.24
N LEU A 5 2.08 -4.39 5.63
CA LEU A 5 3.08 -3.82 4.74
C LEU A 5 4.11 -4.86 4.29
N GLY A 6 4.57 -5.72 5.19
CA GLY A 6 5.52 -6.80 4.90
C GLY A 6 4.99 -7.87 3.95
N LYS A 7 3.70 -7.82 3.58
CA LYS A 7 3.10 -8.65 2.51
C LYS A 7 3.13 -7.96 1.14
N MET A 8 3.36 -6.65 1.09
CA MET A 8 3.38 -5.84 -0.15
C MET A 8 4.75 -5.31 -0.52
N LEU A 9 5.55 -4.93 0.48
CA LEU A 9 6.79 -4.20 0.25
C LEU A 9 7.98 -4.98 0.76
N LEU A 10 8.94 -5.15 -0.13
CA LEU A 10 10.29 -5.60 0.20
C LEU A 10 11.21 -4.39 0.27
N LYS A 11 11.73 -4.07 1.45
CA LYS A 11 12.72 -2.99 1.61
C LYS A 11 14.11 -3.51 1.22
N LYS A 12 14.81 -2.79 0.33
CA LYS A 12 16.25 -3.00 0.04
C LYS A 12 16.94 -1.63 -0.03
N GLY A 13 17.85 -1.37 0.91
CA GLY A 13 18.43 -0.04 1.07
C GLY A 13 17.34 1.01 1.34
N ASP A 14 17.39 2.09 0.55
CA ASP A 14 16.43 3.22 0.64
C ASP A 14 15.18 3.03 -0.24
N SER A 15 15.12 1.93 -0.99
CA SER A 15 14.02 1.62 -1.90
C SER A 15 13.10 0.55 -1.32
N HIS A 16 11.84 0.59 -1.73
CA HIS A 16 10.87 -0.47 -1.50
C HIS A 16 10.39 -1.05 -2.82
N PHE A 17 10.22 -2.36 -2.86
CA PHE A 17 9.85 -3.10 -4.05
C PHE A 17 8.48 -3.75 -3.84
N THR A 18 7.63 -3.65 -4.85
CA THR A 18 6.32 -4.30 -4.91
C THR A 18 6.07 -4.77 -6.33
N GLN A 19 5.01 -5.54 -6.55
CA GLN A 19 4.53 -5.91 -7.87
C GLN A 19 3.02 -5.66 -7.92
N GLU A 20 2.50 -5.22 -9.06
CA GLU A 20 1.05 -5.24 -9.29
C GLU A 20 0.53 -6.70 -9.29
N ALA A 21 -0.43 -7.00 -8.41
CA ALA A 21 -1.10 -8.30 -8.36
C ALA A 21 -2.08 -8.49 -9.54
N THR A 22 -2.71 -7.39 -9.97
CA THR A 22 -3.69 -7.33 -11.05
C THR A 22 -3.12 -6.58 -12.25
N GLY A 23 -3.12 -7.17 -13.44
CA GLY A 23 -2.62 -6.53 -14.66
C GLY A 23 -1.32 -7.15 -15.18
N LYS A 24 -0.36 -6.33 -15.60
CA LYS A 24 0.89 -6.78 -16.27
C LYS A 24 1.92 -7.42 -15.32
N ARG A 25 1.64 -7.46 -14.01
CA ARG A 25 2.49 -8.06 -12.97
C ARG A 25 3.95 -7.62 -13.06
N ARG A 26 4.16 -6.32 -13.17
CA ARG A 26 5.48 -5.73 -13.30
C ARG A 26 6.06 -5.41 -11.92
N PRO A 27 7.34 -5.72 -11.66
CA PRO A 27 8.05 -5.18 -10.51
C PRO A 27 8.03 -3.65 -10.53
N ILE A 28 7.88 -3.07 -9.36
CA ILE A 28 7.84 -1.64 -9.12
C ILE A 28 8.83 -1.34 -8.01
N GLU A 29 9.64 -0.33 -8.22
CA GLU A 29 10.52 0.24 -7.21
C GLU A 29 9.99 1.62 -6.79
N ILE A 30 9.95 1.87 -5.48
CA ILE A 30 9.49 3.11 -4.86
C ILE A 30 10.63 3.66 -3.99
N LYS A 31 11.04 4.90 -4.27
CA LYS A 31 12.04 5.62 -3.45
C LYS A 31 11.38 6.31 -2.27
N SER A 32 12.09 6.30 -1.14
CA SER A 32 11.71 7.04 0.07
C SER A 32 10.27 6.75 0.50
N PHE A 33 9.88 5.47 0.48
CA PHE A 33 8.52 5.08 0.87
C PHE A 33 8.29 5.34 2.35
N GLU A 34 7.14 5.94 2.66
CA GLU A 34 6.69 6.21 4.02
C GLU A 34 5.19 6.01 4.15
N LEU A 35 4.74 5.64 5.35
CA LEU A 35 3.34 5.75 5.76
C LEU A 35 3.16 6.97 6.67
N HIS A 36 2.20 7.82 6.31
CA HIS A 36 1.80 8.99 7.09
C HIS A 36 0.45 8.73 7.76
N GLY A 37 0.30 9.11 9.03
CA GLY A 37 -0.92 8.90 9.82
C GLY A 37 -0.61 8.27 11.20
N PRO A 38 -1.64 7.76 11.91
CA PRO A 38 -3.04 7.72 11.49
C PRO A 38 -3.69 9.11 11.48
N THR A 39 -4.50 9.39 10.46
CA THR A 39 -5.40 10.54 10.44
C THR A 39 -6.81 10.06 10.74
N ALA A 40 -7.41 10.58 11.82
CA ALA A 40 -8.79 10.27 12.18
C ALA A 40 -9.76 10.81 11.12
N SER A 41 -10.85 10.10 10.91
CA SER A 41 -11.95 10.51 10.04
C SER A 41 -13.26 10.49 10.79
N LEU A 42 -14.19 11.32 10.35
CA LEU A 42 -15.52 11.38 10.93
C LEU A 42 -16.23 10.04 10.74
N VAL A 43 -16.85 9.57 11.81
CA VAL A 43 -17.72 8.39 11.83
C VAL A 43 -19.15 8.88 11.75
N SER A 44 -19.85 8.50 10.68
CA SER A 44 -21.25 8.87 10.48
C SER A 44 -22.17 8.14 11.46
N GLU A 45 -23.43 8.58 11.56
CA GLU A 45 -24.44 7.85 12.36
C GLU A 45 -24.68 6.43 11.82
N ALA A 46 -24.72 6.27 10.49
CA ALA A 46 -24.83 4.96 9.85
C ALA A 46 -23.63 4.06 10.19
N ASP A 47 -22.41 4.60 10.27
CA ASP A 47 -21.24 3.83 10.68
C ASP A 47 -21.38 3.35 12.14
N ARG A 48 -21.85 4.21 13.05
CA ARG A 48 -22.09 3.84 14.46
C ARG A 48 -23.13 2.75 14.61
N LEU A 49 -24.21 2.81 13.82
CA LEU A 49 -25.23 1.76 13.80
C LEU A 49 -24.68 0.41 13.33
N ASN A 50 -23.60 0.42 12.54
CA ASN A 50 -22.86 -0.77 12.12
C ASN A 50 -21.72 -1.16 13.10
N GLY A 51 -21.68 -0.57 14.31
CA GLY A 51 -20.69 -0.87 15.33
C GLY A 51 -19.31 -0.25 15.09
N ILE A 52 -19.16 0.67 14.14
CA ILE A 52 -17.90 1.38 13.89
C ILE A 52 -17.78 2.53 14.89
N GLU A 53 -16.75 2.47 15.72
CA GLU A 53 -16.46 3.46 16.76
C GLU A 53 -15.46 4.51 16.27
N GLN A 54 -14.47 4.09 15.48
CA GLN A 54 -13.41 4.96 14.95
C GLN A 54 -13.03 4.56 13.53
N THR A 55 -12.61 5.54 12.73
CA THR A 55 -11.99 5.32 11.42
C THR A 55 -10.69 6.10 11.36
N VAL A 56 -9.61 5.43 10.94
CA VAL A 56 -8.31 6.06 10.71
C VAL A 56 -7.76 5.72 9.33
N PHE A 57 -7.02 6.65 8.76
CA PHE A 57 -6.34 6.50 7.47
C PHE A 57 -4.83 6.62 7.62
N PHE A 58 -4.12 5.74 6.92
CA PHE A 58 -2.68 5.82 6.73
C PHE A 58 -2.42 6.06 5.25
N SER A 59 -1.78 7.17 4.90
CA SER A 59 -1.47 7.53 3.52
C SER A 59 -0.08 7.01 3.14
N ALA A 60 0.00 6.28 2.04
CA ALA A 60 1.28 5.91 1.44
C ALA A 60 1.89 7.09 0.71
N LYS A 61 3.18 7.34 0.92
CA LYS A 61 3.98 8.33 0.19
C LYS A 61 5.25 7.69 -0.37
N GLY A 62 5.77 8.30 -1.42
CA GLY A 62 7.05 7.98 -2.05
C GLY A 62 7.50 9.21 -2.83
N SER A 63 8.81 9.41 -2.96
CA SER A 63 9.36 10.55 -3.70
C SER A 63 9.32 10.31 -5.21
N ALA A 64 9.59 9.08 -5.64
CA ALA A 64 9.47 8.63 -7.01
C ALA A 64 9.24 7.12 -7.08
N TYR A 65 8.75 6.64 -8.22
CA TYR A 65 8.63 5.23 -8.53
C TYR A 65 9.00 4.93 -9.98
N ARG A 66 9.38 3.70 -10.26
CA ARG A 66 9.59 3.19 -11.63
C ARG A 66 9.10 1.76 -11.73
N GLU A 67 8.82 1.33 -12.96
CA GLU A 67 8.34 0.00 -13.28
C GLU A 67 9.39 -0.74 -14.09
N TYR A 68 9.51 -2.05 -13.88
CA TYR A 68 10.34 -2.92 -14.69
C TYR A 68 9.56 -3.43 -15.90
N ASP A 69 10.11 -3.22 -17.09
CA ASP A 69 9.67 -3.83 -18.33
C ASP A 69 10.62 -4.97 -18.71
N ARG A 70 10.07 -6.11 -19.15
CA ARG A 70 10.90 -7.29 -19.43
C ARG A 70 11.85 -7.11 -20.61
N ILE A 71 11.51 -6.24 -21.55
CA ILE A 71 12.32 -6.02 -22.76
C ILE A 71 13.33 -4.91 -22.52
N ASN A 72 12.90 -3.82 -21.87
CA ASN A 72 13.69 -2.60 -21.74
C ASN A 72 14.35 -2.42 -20.36
N GLY A 73 14.07 -3.31 -19.41
CA GLY A 73 14.55 -3.22 -18.05
C GLY A 73 13.79 -2.16 -17.22
N TRP A 74 14.48 -1.55 -16.27
CA TRP A 74 13.89 -0.48 -15.44
C TRP A 74 13.60 0.77 -16.27
N GLY A 75 12.34 1.19 -16.28
CA GLY A 75 11.94 2.45 -16.90
C GLY A 75 12.37 3.69 -16.10
N GLU A 76 11.99 4.85 -16.62
CA GLU A 76 12.26 6.14 -15.98
C GLU A 76 11.56 6.31 -14.63
N TRP A 77 12.18 7.11 -13.77
CA TRP A 77 11.60 7.52 -12.50
C TRP A 77 10.46 8.52 -12.74
N ARG A 78 9.27 8.17 -12.26
CA ARG A 78 8.09 9.02 -12.22
C ARG A 78 7.93 9.59 -10.81
N PRO A 79 7.56 10.87 -10.65
CA PRO A 79 7.38 11.46 -9.33
C PRO A 79 6.24 10.78 -8.54
N GLY A 80 6.41 10.72 -7.22
CA GLY A 80 5.40 10.20 -6.31
C GLY A 80 5.43 8.66 -6.17
N LYS A 81 4.27 8.04 -6.34
CA LYS A 81 4.02 6.61 -6.11
C LYS A 81 3.02 6.06 -7.14
N PRO A 82 2.89 4.74 -7.29
CA PRO A 82 1.84 4.15 -8.12
C PRO A 82 0.44 4.60 -7.69
N VAL A 83 -0.46 4.83 -8.65
CA VAL A 83 -1.79 5.44 -8.43
C VAL A 83 -2.60 4.65 -7.40
N LEU A 84 -2.67 3.33 -7.56
CA LEU A 84 -3.47 2.46 -6.68
C LEU A 84 -2.80 2.18 -5.33
N PHE A 85 -1.55 2.60 -5.13
CA PHE A 85 -0.82 2.42 -3.88
C PHE A 85 -1.16 3.57 -2.91
N SER A 86 -2.44 3.73 -2.52
CA SER A 86 -2.91 4.93 -1.79
C SER A 86 -2.67 4.90 -0.27
N GLY A 87 -2.57 3.72 0.34
CA GLY A 87 -2.44 3.54 1.78
C GLY A 87 -3.56 2.65 2.36
N PHE A 88 -3.82 2.73 3.66
CA PHE A 88 -4.76 1.85 4.36
C PHE A 88 -5.86 2.62 5.10
N LYS A 89 -7.02 1.98 5.23
CA LYS A 89 -8.10 2.41 6.13
C LYS A 89 -8.27 1.36 7.21
N MET A 90 -8.26 1.77 8.46
CA MET A 90 -8.60 0.92 9.59
C MET A 90 -9.83 1.45 10.31
N GLN A 91 -10.64 0.52 10.83
CA GLN A 91 -11.84 0.83 11.59
C GLN A 91 -11.81 0.08 12.91
N LEU A 92 -12.18 0.75 14.00
CA LEU A 92 -12.45 0.10 15.28
C LEU A 92 -13.92 -0.32 15.26
N VAL A 93 -14.17 -1.62 15.24
CA VAL A 93 -15.51 -2.20 15.16
C VAL A 93 -15.73 -3.09 16.38
N ASN A 94 -16.70 -2.74 17.22
CA ASN A 94 -17.00 -3.43 18.48
C ASN A 94 -15.74 -3.71 19.33
N GLY A 95 -14.93 -2.68 19.55
CA GLY A 95 -13.67 -2.75 20.32
C GLY A 95 -12.48 -3.42 19.62
N ALA A 96 -12.61 -3.88 18.36
CA ALA A 96 -11.53 -4.54 17.62
C ALA A 96 -11.13 -3.79 16.36
N TRP A 97 -9.82 -3.56 16.16
CA TRP A 97 -9.30 -2.93 14.96
C TRP A 97 -9.33 -3.87 13.76
N GLN A 98 -9.92 -3.41 12.66
CA GLN A 98 -10.06 -4.16 11.41
C GLN A 98 -9.54 -3.33 10.23
N VAL A 99 -9.04 -4.01 9.20
CA VAL A 99 -8.62 -3.37 7.95
C VAL A 99 -9.82 -3.25 7.03
N ALA A 100 -10.33 -2.03 6.84
CA ALA A 100 -11.46 -1.74 5.97
C ALA A 100 -11.04 -1.58 4.50
N PHE A 101 -9.80 -1.11 4.26
CA PHE A 101 -9.22 -1.00 2.92
C PHE A 101 -7.71 -1.22 2.97
N SER A 102 -7.20 -1.93 1.97
CA SER A 102 -5.77 -2.21 1.80
C SER A 102 -5.40 -2.28 0.32
N PRO A 103 -4.22 -1.77 -0.08
CA PRO A 103 -3.69 -1.94 -1.44
C PRO A 103 -3.29 -3.38 -1.75
N LEU A 104 -3.31 -4.31 -0.78
CA LEU A 104 -2.89 -5.71 -0.95
C LEU A 104 -3.60 -6.43 -2.10
N ARG A 105 -4.85 -6.05 -2.40
CA ARG A 105 -5.58 -6.62 -3.54
C ARG A 105 -4.97 -6.24 -4.90
N HIS A 106 -4.20 -5.16 -4.95
CA HIS A 106 -3.55 -4.62 -6.13
C HIS A 106 -2.05 -4.83 -6.13
N PHE A 107 -1.44 -5.10 -4.96
CA PHE A 107 0.01 -5.15 -4.80
C PHE A 107 0.44 -6.28 -3.87
N ARG A 108 1.57 -6.89 -4.20
CA ARG A 108 2.22 -7.95 -3.40
C ARG A 108 3.72 -7.86 -3.55
N ILE A 109 4.46 -8.46 -2.61
CA ILE A 109 5.88 -8.71 -2.82
C ILE A 109 6.05 -9.63 -4.02
N ASP A 110 6.99 -9.29 -4.90
CA ASP A 110 7.45 -10.19 -5.95
C ASP A 110 8.07 -11.43 -5.31
N GLN A 111 7.28 -12.49 -5.18
CA GLN A 111 7.76 -13.83 -4.87
C GLN A 111 8.03 -14.59 -6.17
N SER A 112 8.68 -13.96 -7.17
CA SER A 112 9.21 -14.74 -8.27
C SER A 112 10.21 -15.74 -7.67
N PRO A 113 9.96 -17.06 -7.76
CA PRO A 113 11.01 -18.02 -7.50
C PRO A 113 12.07 -17.74 -8.56
N GLU A 114 13.31 -17.59 -8.12
CA GLU A 114 14.47 -17.43 -8.99
C GLU A 114 14.34 -18.35 -10.21
N SER A 115 14.34 -17.76 -11.40
CA SER A 115 14.65 -18.44 -12.67
C SER A 115 15.21 -17.45 -13.66
#